data_AF-A0A9P8TBP7-F1
#
_entry.id   AF-A0A9P8TBP7-F1
#
_cell.length_a   1.000
_cell.length_b   1.000
_cell.length_c   1.000
_cell.angle_alpha   90.00
_cell.angle_beta   90.00
_cell.angle_gamma   90.00
#
_symmetry.space_group_name_H-M   'P 1'
#
loop_
_entity.id
_entity.type
_entity.pdbx_description
1 polymer ?
#
loop_
_entity_poly.entity_id
_entity_poly.type
_entity_poly.pdbx_seq_one_letter_code
_entity_poly.pdbx_strand_id
1 'polypeptide(L)' 'GGYETEDLTIKYFWEVLKEMETSDKLKFVKFVTAVPRAPLLGFNALVPKFGIRHSMEIQNLPTASTCVN' A
#
# COMPACT_ATOMS: atom_id res chain seq x y z
N GLY A 1 -8.34 4.04 9.45
CA GLY A 1 -7.17 4.90 9.65
C GLY A 1 -7.31 6.16 8.81
N GLY A 2 -8.16 7.10 9.25
CA GLY A 2 -8.30 8.45 8.67
C GLY A 2 -8.84 8.57 7.25
N TYR A 3 -8.81 7.50 6.44
CA TYR A 3 -9.33 7.47 5.08
C TYR A 3 -10.60 6.61 4.95
N GLU A 4 -11.49 7.06 4.09
CA GLU A 4 -12.66 6.35 3.58
C GLU A 4 -12.46 5.97 2.10
N THR A 5 -13.27 5.04 1.60
CA THR A 5 -13.18 4.57 0.21
C THR A 5 -13.50 5.64 -0.83
N GLU A 6 -14.28 6.64 -0.43
CA GLU A 6 -14.73 7.75 -1.25
C GLU A 6 -13.67 8.86 -1.40
N ASP A 7 -12.67 8.87 -0.53
CA ASP A 7 -11.62 9.90 -0.52
C ASP A 7 -10.84 9.92 -1.82
N LEU A 8 -10.60 11.13 -2.34
CA LEU A 8 -9.84 11.32 -3.59
C LEU A 8 -8.44 10.72 -3.49
N THR A 9 -7.78 10.84 -2.33
CA THR A 9 -6.46 10.24 -2.10
C THR A 9 -6.47 8.73 -2.29
N ILE A 10 -7.50 8.03 -1.81
CA ILE A 10 -7.62 6.57 -1.97
C ILE A 10 -7.92 6.21 -3.42
N LYS A 11 -8.79 6.97 -4.10
CA LYS A 11 -9.07 6.77 -5.53
C LYS A 11 -7.81 6.94 -6.38
N TYR A 12 -7.08 8.03 -6.20
CA TYR A 12 -5.82 8.29 -6.92
C TYR A 12 -4.74 7.26 -6.58
N PHE A 13 -4.65 6.82 -5.33
CA PHE A 13 -3.73 5.76 -4.94
C PHE A 13 -3.94 4.50 -5.80
N TRP A 14 -5.19 4.04 -5.95
CA TRP A 14 -5.50 2.85 -6.74
C TRP A 14 -5.35 3.07 -8.26
N GLU A 15 -5.65 4.28 -8.75
CA GLU A 15 -5.45 4.65 -10.15
C GLU A 15 -3.97 4.58 -10.55
N VAL A 16 -3.11 5.26 -9.79
CA VAL A 16 -1.65 5.24 -10.00
C VAL A 16 -1.11 3.81 -9.90
N LEU A 17 -1.55 3.04 -8.89
CA LEU A 17 -1.09 1.67 -8.71
C LEU A 17 -1.55 0.75 -9.86
N LYS A 18 -2.70 1.03 -10.49
CA LYS A 18 -3.17 0.28 -11.66
C LYS A 18 -2.30 0.56 -12.90
N GLU A 19 -1.91 1.81 -13.09
CA GLU A 19 -1.08 2.28 -14.20
C GLU A 19 0.40 1.86 -14.10
N MET A 20 0.89 1.57 -12.90
CA MET A 20 2.27 1.09 -12.70
C MET A 20 2.57 -0.20 -13.48
N GLU A 21 3.81 -0.29 -13.97
CA GLU A 21 4.34 -1.53 -14.52
C GLU A 21 4.44 -2.62 -13.46
N THR A 22 4.50 -3.88 -13.91
CA THR A 22 4.66 -5.05 -13.01
C THR A 22 5.91 -4.94 -12.12
N SER A 23 7.00 -4.38 -12.65
CA SER A 23 8.25 -4.16 -11.91
C SER A 23 8.06 -3.22 -10.72
N ASP A 24 7.31 -2.13 -10.88
CA ASP A 24 7.03 -1.15 -9.84
C ASP A 24 5.96 -1.65 -8.86
N LYS A 25 4.97 -2.41 -9.32
CA LYS A 25 4.03 -3.13 -8.44
C LYS A 25 4.75 -4.08 -7.48
N LEU A 26 5.77 -4.80 -7.95
CA LEU A 26 6.60 -5.65 -7.10
C LEU A 26 7.44 -4.84 -6.10
N LYS A 27 7.99 -3.69 -6.51
CA LYS A 27 8.69 -2.78 -5.59
C LYS A 27 7.74 -2.24 -4.52
N PHE A 28 6.50 -1.91 -4.88
CA PHE A 28 5.46 -1.48 -3.94
C PHE A 28 5.15 -2.59 -2.92
N VAL A 29 4.91 -3.82 -3.36
CA VAL A 29 4.68 -4.96 -2.45
C VAL A 29 5.86 -5.13 -1.49
N LYS A 30 7.09 -5.05 -1.99
CA LYS A 30 8.30 -5.09 -1.15
C LYS A 30 8.36 -3.92 -0.16
N PHE A 31 7.99 -2.72 -0.59
CA PHE A 31 7.98 -1.52 0.26
C PHE A 31 7.01 -1.68 1.44
N VAL A 32 5.80 -2.18 1.20
CA VAL A 32 4.76 -2.29 2.24
C VAL A 32 4.86 -3.57 3.09
N THR A 33 5.41 -4.66 2.54
CA THR A 33 5.49 -5.97 3.24
C THR A 33 6.89 -6.42 3.65
N ALA A 34 7.95 -5.69 3.25
CA ALA A 34 9.35 -6.13 3.28
C ALA A 34 9.67 -7.41 2.47
N VAL A 35 8.69 -8.08 1.87
CA VAL A 35 8.87 -9.33 1.11
C VAL A 35 8.79 -9.03 -0.39
N PRO A 36 9.79 -9.46 -1.21
CA PRO A 36 9.84 -9.15 -2.64
C PRO A 36 8.87 -9.98 -3.50
N ARG A 37 8.07 -10.87 -2.89
CA ARG A 37 7.13 -11.76 -3.59
C ARG A 37 5.71 -11.45 -3.17
N ALA A 38 4.82 -11.46 -4.16
CA ALA A 38 3.39 -11.47 -3.89
C ALA A 38 3.04 -12.69 -3.01
N PRO A 39 2.13 -12.55 -2.03
CA PRO A 39 1.70 -13.68 -1.22
C PRO A 39 1.07 -14.74 -2.14
N LEU A 40 1.49 -15.99 -1.99
CA LEU A 40 0.99 -17.11 -2.81
C LEU A 40 -0.54 -17.27 -2.73
N LEU A 41 -1.11 -16.97 -1.57
CA LEU A 41 -2.55 -17.02 -1.30
C LEU A 41 -3.25 -15.66 -1.50
N GLY A 42 -2.57 -14.71 -2.14
CA GLY A 42 -3.06 -13.35 -2.34
C GLY A 42 -3.00 -12.46 -1.08
N PHE A 43 -3.32 -11.18 -1.24
CA PHE A 43 -3.25 -10.18 -0.16
C PHE A 43 -4.16 -10.47 1.04
N ASN A 44 -5.17 -11.32 0.88
CA ASN A 44 -6.05 -11.73 1.98
C ASN A 44 -5.31 -12.59 3.04
N ALA A 45 -4.18 -13.19 2.68
CA ALA A 45 -3.35 -13.97 3.59
C ALA A 45 -2.34 -13.12 4.39
N LEU A 46 -2.31 -11.80 4.19
CA LEU A 46 -1.47 -10.92 4.99
C LEU A 46 -2.03 -10.79 6.41
N VAL A 47 -1.17 -11.04 7.40
CA VAL A 47 -1.47 -10.84 8.83
C VAL A 47 -0.38 -9.94 9.42
N PRO A 48 -0.72 -8.71 9.83
CA PRO A 48 -2.03 -8.05 9.68
C PRO A 48 -2.37 -7.74 8.23
N LYS A 49 -3.65 -7.40 7.98
CA LYS A 49 -4.15 -7.06 6.64
C LYS A 49 -3.61 -5.70 6.23
N PHE A 50 -3.22 -5.59 4.96
CA PHE A 50 -2.78 -4.33 4.35
C PHE A 50 -3.71 -3.16 4.70
N GLY A 51 -3.14 -2.09 5.27
CA GLY A 51 -3.85 -0.89 5.66
C GLY A 51 -3.22 0.39 5.13
N ILE A 52 -4.05 1.39 4.81
CA ILE A 52 -3.61 2.74 4.49
C ILE A 52 -3.99 3.64 5.65
N ARG A 53 -3.03 4.43 6.16
CA ARG A 53 -3.23 5.34 7.28
C ARG A 53 -2.93 6.78 6.86
N HIS A 54 -3.83 7.69 7.20
CA HIS A 54 -3.63 9.12 7.05
C HIS A 54 -2.45 9.63 7.89
N SER A 55 -1.53 10.35 7.24
CA SER A 55 -0.46 11.11 7.88
C SER A 55 -0.92 12.57 8.06
N MET A 56 -0.63 13.18 9.21
CA MET A 56 -1.02 14.57 9.48
C MET A 56 -0.19 15.58 8.66
N GLU A 57 0.96 15.17 8.14
CA GLU A 57 1.90 16.02 7.41
C GLU A 57 1.92 15.68 5.91
N ILE A 58 1.60 16.67 5.07
CA ILE A 58 1.49 16.54 3.61
C ILE A 58 2.88 16.51 2.94
N GLN A 59 3.88 17.15 3.56
CA GLN A 59 5.22 17.27 2.98
C GLN A 59 6.07 15.99 3.12
N ASN A 60 5.64 15.06 3.99
CA ASN A 60 6.36 13.82 4.21
C ASN A 60 6.10 12.84 3.07
N LEU A 61 7.17 12.15 2.64
CA LEU A 61 7.02 11.02 1.74
C LEU A 61 6.24 9.88 2.42
N PRO A 62 5.54 9.04 1.64
CA PRO A 62 4.88 7.85 2.18
C PRO A 62 5.86 6.97 2.94
N THR A 63 5.42 6.45 4.09
CA THR A 63 6.19 5.51 4.92
C THR A 63 5.41 4.21 5.10
N ALA A 64 6.13 3.10 5.29
CA ALA A 64 5.53 1.79 5.52
C ALA A 64 6.04 1.21 6.84
N SER A 65 5.15 0.60 7.62
CA SER A 65 5.49 -0.13 8.83
C SER A 65 5.40 -1.62 8.53
N THR A 66 6.51 -2.22 8.09
CA THR A 66 6.50 -3.60 7.57
C THR A 66 6.21 -4.68 8.61
N CYS A 67 6.28 -4.36 9.91
CA CYS A 67 5.84 -5.25 10.99
C CYS A 67 4.31 -5.29 11.16
N VAL A 68 3.60 -4.31 10.61
CA VAL A 68 2.15 -4.13 10.70
C VAL A 68 1.67 -3.64 9.32
N ASN A 69 1.60 -4.57 8.36
CA ASN A 69 1.07 -4.29 7.01
C ASN A 69 -0.25 -3.52 7.06
#